data_AF-A0ABD1V0F3-F1
#
_entry.id   AF-A0ABD1V0F3-F1
#
_cell.length_a   1.000
_cell.length_b   1.000
_cell.length_c   1.000
_cell.angle_alpha   90.00
_cell.angle_beta   90.00
_cell.angle_gamma   90.00
#
_symmetry.space_group_name_H-M   'P 1'
#
loop_
_entity.id
_entity.type
_entity.pdbx_description
1 polymer ?
#
loop_
_entity_poly.entity_id
_entity_poly.type
_entity_poly.pdbx_seq_one_letter_code
_entity_poly.pdbx_strand_id
1 'polypeptide(L)'
;MNMSTLKESLPESAENNDLAKELKAFEETKSGVKGLVDYGISKILKIFIRPHDEHAEELNHGRSNIQVPIIDLRGFETDEYHHKRIINDLKQAMKDCGFFQVLNQEIPLECFRWNTQVS
;
A
#
# COMPACT_ATOMS: atom_id res chain seq x y z
N MET A 1 -42.17 -8.73 11.10
CA MET A 1 -40.85 -8.98 10.50
C MET A 1 -39.83 -8.47 11.48
N ASN A 2 -39.15 -9.39 12.16
CA ASN A 2 -38.39 -9.11 13.37
C ASN A 2 -36.91 -9.05 12.97
N MET A 3 -36.25 -7.98 13.38
CA MET A 3 -34.88 -7.63 12.99
C MET A 3 -33.82 -8.44 13.78
N SER A 4 -34.10 -9.73 14.00
CA SER A 4 -33.30 -10.62 14.88
C SER A 4 -32.89 -11.93 14.22
N THR A 5 -33.04 -12.08 12.89
CA THR A 5 -32.72 -13.34 12.19
C THR A 5 -31.49 -13.25 11.26
N LEU A 6 -30.67 -12.21 11.34
CA LEU A 6 -29.38 -12.15 10.62
C LEU A 6 -28.19 -12.46 11.56
N LYS A 7 -28.31 -13.57 12.30
CA LYS A 7 -27.15 -14.32 12.79
C LYS A 7 -27.11 -15.66 12.06
N GLU A 8 -26.79 -15.58 10.77
CA GLU A 8 -26.43 -16.74 9.95
C GLU A 8 -24.92 -16.57 9.66
N SER A 9 -24.09 -16.83 10.67
CA SER A 9 -23.34 -18.08 10.81
C SER A 9 -22.50 -18.39 9.56
N LEU A 10 -21.42 -17.62 9.36
CA LEU A 10 -20.23 -18.22 8.76
C LEU A 10 -19.70 -19.28 9.73
N PRO A 11 -19.20 -20.42 9.25
CA PRO A 11 -18.56 -21.40 10.13
C PRO A 11 -17.38 -20.71 10.82
N GLU A 12 -17.46 -20.57 12.15
CA GLU A 12 -16.27 -20.39 12.99
C GLU A 12 -15.43 -21.68 12.84
N SER A 13 -14.64 -21.74 11.77
CA SER A 13 -13.62 -22.76 11.64
C SER A 13 -12.62 -22.57 12.79
N ALA A 14 -12.04 -23.68 13.27
CA ALA A 14 -11.00 -23.63 14.32
C ALA A 14 -9.86 -22.66 13.97
N GLU A 15 -9.60 -22.48 12.67
CA GLU A 15 -8.62 -21.54 12.12
C GLU A 15 -8.92 -20.06 12.45
N ASN A 16 -10.19 -19.63 12.40
CA ASN A 16 -10.58 -18.26 12.75
C ASN A 16 -10.39 -17.99 14.24
N ASN A 17 -10.67 -18.98 15.09
CA ASN A 17 -10.47 -18.89 16.53
C ASN A 17 -8.97 -18.85 16.89
N ASP A 18 -8.13 -19.58 16.17
CA ASP A 18 -6.68 -19.54 16.35
C ASP A 18 -6.09 -18.20 15.88
N LEU A 19 -6.56 -17.65 14.76
CA LEU A 19 -6.16 -16.32 14.26
C LEU A 19 -6.49 -15.21 15.27
N ALA A 20 -7.69 -15.24 15.85
CA ALA A 20 -8.13 -14.26 16.84
C ALA A 20 -7.28 -14.30 18.12
N LYS A 21 -6.90 -15.50 18.58
CA LYS A 21 -6.01 -15.64 19.75
C LYS A 21 -4.61 -15.14 19.45
N GLU A 22 -4.07 -15.46 18.28
CA GLU A 22 -2.75 -15.03 17.85
C GLU A 22 -2.67 -13.50 17.68
N LEU A 23 -3.71 -12.89 17.09
CA LEU A 23 -3.83 -11.44 16.97
C LEU A 23 -3.86 -10.77 18.35
N LYS A 24 -4.68 -11.31 19.27
CA LYS A 24 -4.76 -10.79 20.64
C LYS A 24 -3.41 -10.85 21.35
N ALA A 25 -2.72 -11.99 21.28
CA ALA A 25 -1.40 -12.16 21.88
C ALA A 25 -0.38 -11.17 21.29
N PHE A 26 -0.41 -10.96 19.96
CA PHE A 26 0.42 -9.96 19.30
C PHE A 26 0.12 -8.53 19.78
N GLU A 27 -1.15 -8.12 19.82
CA GLU A 27 -1.55 -6.79 20.28
C GLU A 27 -1.20 -6.53 21.75
N GLU A 28 -1.21 -7.56 22.59
CA GLU A 28 -0.81 -7.49 24.00
C GLU A 28 0.69 -7.25 24.17
N THR A 29 1.53 -7.68 23.21
CA THR A 29 2.97 -7.38 23.25
C THR A 29 3.29 -5.89 23.15
N LYS A 30 2.40 -5.10 22.50
CA LYS A 30 2.55 -3.67 22.22
C LYS A 30 3.88 -3.28 21.54
N SER A 31 4.64 -4.25 21.02
CA SER A 31 5.97 -4.02 20.46
C SER A 31 5.96 -3.73 18.96
N GLY A 32 4.80 -3.86 18.30
CA GLY A 32 4.66 -3.78 16.86
C GLY A 32 5.43 -4.87 16.11
N VAL A 33 5.42 -4.80 14.78
CA VAL A 33 6.10 -5.80 13.92
C VAL A 33 7.62 -5.74 14.09
N LYS A 34 8.19 -4.53 14.26
CA LYS A 34 9.63 -4.41 14.50
C LYS A 34 10.08 -5.13 15.76
N GLY A 35 9.31 -5.04 16.86
CA GLY A 35 9.62 -5.79 18.07
C GLY A 35 9.72 -7.29 17.81
N LEU A 36 8.81 -7.87 17.01
CA LEU A 36 8.88 -9.29 16.64
C LEU A 36 10.19 -9.63 15.91
N VAL A 37 10.60 -8.77 14.97
CA VAL A 37 11.85 -8.93 14.23
C VAL A 37 13.05 -8.85 15.17
N ASP A 38 13.08 -7.87 16.06
CA ASP A 38 14.13 -7.67 17.05
C ASP A 38 14.23 -8.86 18.05
N TYR A 39 13.10 -9.49 18.37
CA TYR A 39 13.04 -10.74 19.16
C TYR A 39 13.48 -12.00 18.40
N GLY A 40 13.76 -11.89 17.09
CA GLY A 40 14.31 -12.97 16.29
C GLY A 40 13.32 -14.11 16.02
N ILE A 41 12.04 -13.79 15.80
CA ILE A 41 11.05 -14.81 15.42
C ILE A 41 11.50 -15.57 14.17
N SER A 42 11.43 -16.89 14.21
CA SER A 42 11.88 -17.77 13.11
C SER A 42 10.74 -18.15 12.14
N LYS A 43 9.49 -17.84 12.52
CA LYS A 43 8.29 -18.14 11.74
C LYS A 43 7.38 -16.92 11.71
N ILE A 44 6.81 -16.64 10.54
CA ILE A 44 5.81 -15.59 10.35
C ILE A 44 4.51 -16.04 11.03
N LEU A 45 3.93 -15.16 11.86
CA LEU A 45 2.65 -15.38 12.52
C LEU A 45 1.53 -15.47 11.48
N LYS A 46 0.52 -16.33 11.69
CA LYS A 46 -0.56 -16.57 10.70
C LYS A 46 -1.35 -15.30 10.38
N ILE A 47 -1.44 -14.38 11.34
CA ILE A 47 -2.07 -13.05 11.17
C ILE A 47 -1.42 -12.18 10.08
N PHE A 48 -0.17 -12.47 9.69
CA PHE A 48 0.54 -11.76 8.61
C PHE A 48 0.53 -12.54 7.28
N ILE A 49 -0.04 -13.74 7.25
CA ILE A 49 -0.16 -14.54 6.04
C ILE A 49 -1.44 -14.11 5.35
N ARG A 50 -1.33 -13.58 4.12
CA ARG A 50 -2.49 -13.25 3.32
C ARG A 50 -3.22 -14.53 2.88
N PRO A 51 -4.54 -14.49 2.70
CA PRO A 51 -5.26 -15.66 2.23
C PRO A 51 -4.89 -15.99 0.77
N HIS A 52 -5.07 -17.27 0.39
CA HIS A 52 -4.49 -17.82 -0.84
C HIS A 52 -5.08 -17.21 -2.13
N ASP A 53 -6.32 -16.73 -2.10
CA ASP A 53 -6.96 -15.99 -3.18
C ASP A 53 -6.24 -14.67 -3.50
N GLU A 54 -5.69 -13.99 -2.51
CA GLU A 54 -4.85 -12.79 -2.71
C GLU A 54 -3.45 -13.11 -3.23
N HIS A 55 -2.91 -14.30 -2.91
CA HIS A 55 -1.58 -14.75 -3.36
C HIS A 55 -1.53 -15.08 -4.86
N ALA A 56 -2.63 -15.57 -5.44
CA ALA A 56 -2.69 -15.93 -6.86
C ALA A 56 -2.60 -14.71 -7.78
N GLU A 57 -3.06 -13.56 -7.31
CA GLU A 57 -3.00 -12.30 -8.04
C GLU A 57 -1.54 -11.89 -8.29
N GLU A 58 -0.66 -11.89 -7.29
CA GLU A 58 0.72 -11.40 -7.43
C GLU A 58 1.59 -12.16 -8.43
N LEU A 59 1.38 -13.47 -8.59
CA LEU A 59 2.08 -14.28 -9.60
C LEU A 59 1.75 -13.82 -11.03
N ASN A 60 0.60 -13.16 -11.24
CA ASN A 60 0.20 -12.56 -12.51
C ASN A 60 0.64 -11.09 -12.64
N HIS A 61 0.91 -10.39 -11.53
CA HIS A 61 1.31 -8.97 -11.53
C HIS A 61 2.74 -8.74 -12.06
N GLY A 62 3.61 -9.74 -12.04
CA GLY A 62 4.94 -9.65 -12.65
C GLY A 62 4.95 -9.57 -14.19
N ARG A 63 3.79 -9.61 -14.84
CA ARG A 63 3.63 -9.61 -16.31
C ARG A 63 3.02 -8.33 -16.87
N SER A 64 2.61 -7.39 -16.02
CA SER A 64 2.13 -6.09 -16.50
C SER A 64 3.34 -5.19 -16.76
N ASN A 65 3.65 -4.93 -18.04
CA ASN A 65 4.67 -3.95 -18.44
C ASN A 65 4.18 -2.50 -18.19
N ILE A 66 3.49 -2.26 -17.08
CA ILE A 66 2.97 -0.93 -16.74
C ILE A 66 4.16 -0.10 -16.27
N GLN A 67 4.70 0.70 -17.17
CA GLN A 67 5.69 1.70 -16.83
C GLN A 67 4.96 2.89 -16.19
N VAL A 68 5.29 3.18 -14.92
CA VAL A 68 4.74 4.35 -14.24
C VAL A 68 5.18 5.62 -14.98
N PRO A 69 4.26 6.48 -15.43
CA PRO A 69 4.60 7.71 -16.11
C PRO A 69 5.44 8.65 -15.23
N ILE A 70 6.38 9.37 -15.84
CA ILE A 70 7.17 10.41 -15.19
C ILE A 70 6.80 11.75 -15.84
N ILE A 71 6.30 12.68 -15.02
CA ILE A 71 5.89 14.02 -15.43
C ILE A 71 6.97 15.02 -15.03
N ASP A 72 7.49 15.75 -16.00
CA ASP A 72 8.54 16.74 -15.78
C ASP A 72 7.95 18.16 -15.81
N LEU A 73 8.03 18.87 -14.68
CA LEU A 73 7.45 20.20 -14.54
C LEU A 73 8.35 21.34 -15.04
N ARG A 74 9.51 21.05 -15.66
CA ARG A 74 10.38 22.10 -16.22
C ARG A 74 9.62 23.00 -17.20
N GLY A 75 9.67 24.29 -16.93
CA GLY A 75 9.04 25.32 -17.78
C GLY A 75 7.53 25.43 -17.61
N PHE A 76 6.93 24.80 -16.60
CA PHE A 76 5.49 24.87 -16.35
C PHE A 76 4.98 26.31 -16.14
N GLU A 77 5.73 27.12 -15.39
CA GLU A 77 5.34 28.51 -15.10
C GLU A 77 5.81 29.52 -16.16
N THR A 78 6.83 29.16 -16.95
CA THR A 78 7.54 30.12 -17.82
C THR A 78 7.21 29.99 -19.30
N ASP A 79 6.63 28.86 -19.75
CA ASP A 79 6.28 28.63 -21.15
C ASP A 79 4.88 28.04 -21.29
N GLU A 80 3.98 28.78 -21.95
CA GLU A 80 2.59 28.36 -22.21
C GLU A 80 2.50 27.05 -23.02
N TYR A 81 3.48 26.80 -23.90
CA TYR A 81 3.55 25.55 -24.65
C TYR A 81 3.86 24.36 -23.74
N HIS A 82 4.85 24.49 -22.86
CA HIS A 82 5.21 23.44 -21.90
C HIS A 82 4.09 23.24 -20.87
N HIS A 83 3.46 24.31 -20.39
CA HIS A 83 2.31 24.24 -19.48
C HIS A 83 1.19 23.37 -20.05
N LYS A 84 0.77 23.63 -21.29
CA LYS A 84 -0.30 22.85 -21.95
C LYS A 84 0.10 21.39 -22.14
N ARG A 85 1.36 21.12 -22.52
CA ARG A 85 1.87 19.74 -22.66
C ARG A 85 1.82 19.00 -21.32
N ILE A 86 2.34 19.61 -20.26
CA ILE A 86 2.36 19.03 -18.90
C ILE A 86 0.95 18.74 -18.40
N ILE A 87 -0.02 19.64 -18.59
CA ILE A 87 -1.42 19.39 -18.22
C ILE A 87 -1.99 18.18 -18.99
N ASN A 88 -1.67 18.05 -20.28
CA ASN A 88 -2.16 16.92 -21.07
C ASN A 88 -1.53 15.61 -20.62
N ASP A 89 -0.22 15.60 -20.36
CA ASP A 89 0.50 14.42 -19.85
C ASP A 89 -0.05 13.99 -18.48
N LEU A 90 -0.35 14.96 -17.60
CA LEU A 90 -0.99 14.71 -16.30
C LEU A 90 -2.36 14.05 -16.45
N LYS A 91 -3.23 14.62 -17.30
CA LYS A 91 -4.56 14.07 -17.58
C LYS A 91 -4.47 12.65 -18.12
N GLN A 92 -3.53 12.40 -19.03
CA GLN A 92 -3.33 11.09 -19.62
C GLN A 92 -2.83 10.08 -18.57
N ALA A 93 -1.83 10.44 -17.77
CA ALA A 93 -1.31 9.58 -16.71
C ALA A 93 -2.37 9.24 -15.65
N MET A 94 -3.19 10.22 -15.26
CA MET A 94 -4.33 10.00 -14.35
C MET A 94 -5.35 9.03 -14.93
N LYS A 95 -5.63 9.13 -16.24
CA LYS A 95 -6.60 8.28 -16.92
C LYS A 95 -6.09 6.85 -17.10
N ASP A 96 -4.83 6.69 -17.49
CA ASP A 96 -4.29 5.39 -17.89
C ASP A 96 -3.76 4.59 -16.71
N CYS A 97 -3.09 5.25 -15.77
CA CYS A 97 -2.42 4.59 -14.63
C CYS A 97 -3.01 4.98 -13.27
N GLY A 98 -3.62 6.17 -13.15
CA GLY A 98 -4.06 6.72 -11.87
C GLY A 98 -2.91 7.10 -10.92
N PHE A 99 -1.66 6.88 -11.33
CA PHE A 99 -0.44 7.13 -10.57
C PHE A 99 0.69 7.55 -11.51
N PHE A 100 1.55 8.46 -11.07
CA PHE A 100 2.70 8.98 -11.82
C PHE A 100 3.75 9.56 -10.86
N GLN A 101 4.99 9.64 -11.33
CA GLN A 101 6.09 10.33 -10.65
C GLN A 101 6.22 11.74 -11.20
N VAL A 102 6.71 12.67 -10.39
CA VAL A 102 6.89 14.07 -10.80
C VAL A 102 8.34 14.50 -10.56
N LEU A 103 8.95 15.15 -11.55
CA LEU A 103 10.29 15.71 -11.50
C LEU A 103 10.27 17.23 -11.58
N ASN A 104 11.38 17.84 -11.15
CA ASN A 104 11.58 19.31 -11.15
C ASN A 104 10.42 20.03 -10.47
N GLN A 105 9.94 19.42 -9.38
CA GLN A 105 9.02 20.09 -8.47
C GLN A 105 9.77 21.24 -7.82
N GLU A 106 9.14 22.39 -7.71
CA GLU A 106 9.73 23.60 -7.09
C GLU A 106 9.84 23.49 -5.55
N ILE A 107 9.69 22.28 -5.01
CA ILE A 107 9.86 21.99 -3.60
C ILE A 107 11.36 21.85 -3.32
N PRO A 108 11.95 22.69 -2.45
CA PRO A 108 13.36 22.59 -2.10
C PRO A 108 13.72 21.18 -1.59
N LEU A 109 14.87 20.66 -2.00
CA LEU A 109 15.31 19.31 -1.62
C LEU A 109 15.40 19.13 -0.10
N GLU A 110 15.67 20.21 0.63
CA GLU A 110 15.71 20.23 2.10
C GLU A 110 14.36 19.85 2.72
N CYS A 111 13.24 20.15 2.06
CA CYS A 111 11.91 19.71 2.49
C CYS A 111 11.69 18.20 2.31
N PHE A 112 12.46 17.56 1.43
CA PHE A 112 12.43 16.10 1.23
C PHE A 112 13.38 15.33 2.15
N ARG A 113 14.14 16.01 3.03
CA ARG A 113 14.94 15.33 4.06
C ARG A 113 14.01 14.79 5.15
N TRP A 114 13.44 13.62 4.88
CA TRP A 114 12.85 12.78 5.93
C TRP A 114 13.98 12.18 6.76
N ASN A 115 13.92 12.37 8.08
CA ASN A 115 14.84 11.71 8.99
C ASN A 115 14.38 10.25 9.11
N THR A 116 14.86 9.36 8.24
CA THR A 116 14.66 7.91 8.39
C THR A 116 15.52 7.41 9.55
N GLN A 117 15.12 7.73 10.78
CA GLN A 117 15.41 6.86 11.91
C GLN A 117 14.35 5.77 11.87
N VAL A 118 14.80 4.59 11.44
CA VAL A 118 14.07 3.34 11.65
C VAL A 118 14.15 3.08 13.15
N SER A 119 13.19 3.60 13.91
CA SER A 119 12.99 3.29 15.35
C SER A 119 12.68 1.82 15.52
#